data_AF-J9DMZ9-F1
#
_entry.id   AF-J9DMZ9-F1
#
_cell.length_a   1.000
_cell.length_b   1.000
_cell.length_c   1.000
_cell.angle_alpha   90.00
_cell.angle_beta   90.00
_cell.angle_gamma   90.00
#
_symmetry.space_group_name_H-M   'P 1'
#
loop_
_entity.id
_entity.type
_entity.pdbx_description
1 polymer ?
#
loop_
_entity_poly.entity_id
_entity_poly.type
_entity_poly.pdbx_seq_one_letter_code
_entity_poly.pdbx_strand_id
1 'polypeptide(L)' 'VFGEATVCNIHVSNYRSPQCINIFPVPPKHIVLNLEDFDIGVTGNLDGIARIILPIQLSGIVHANFYH' A
#
# COMPACT_ATOMS: atom_id res chain seq x y z
N VAL A 1 24.96 -9.44 10.81
CA VAL A 1 24.33 -8.90 9.58
C VAL A 1 23.28 -7.91 10.02
N PHE A 2 23.36 -6.67 9.55
CA PHE A 2 22.33 -5.68 9.80
C PHE A 2 22.05 -4.91 8.51
N GLY A 3 20.83 -4.46 8.32
CA GLY A 3 20.40 -3.74 7.13
C GLY A 3 19.34 -2.72 7.48
N GLU A 4 19.30 -1.67 6.68
CA GLU A 4 18.29 -0.61 6.77
C GLU A 4 17.67 -0.44 5.39
N ALA A 5 16.35 -0.26 5.37
CA ALA A 5 15.57 -0.03 4.17
C ALA A 5 14.52 1.04 4.46
N THR A 6 14.36 1.97 3.52
CA THR A 6 13.36 3.03 3.55
C THR A 6 12.58 2.98 2.24
N VAL A 7 11.27 3.22 2.33
CA VAL A 7 10.43 3.45 1.16
C VAL A 7 10.09 4.93 1.11
N CYS A 8 10.42 5.58 0.01
CA CYS A 8 10.17 7.00 -0.22
C CYS A 8 9.36 7.23 -1.51
N ASN A 9 8.87 8.46 -1.70
CA ASN A 9 8.08 8.85 -2.88
C ASN A 9 6.85 7.95 -3.12
N ILE A 10 6.20 7.55 -2.04
CA ILE A 10 5.01 6.71 -2.05
C ILE A 10 3.86 7.49 -2.70
N HIS A 11 3.26 6.92 -3.73
CA HIS A 11 2.10 7.49 -4.43
C HIS A 11 1.12 6.40 -4.86
N VAL A 12 -0.14 6.79 -5.04
CA VAL A 12 -1.16 5.91 -5.63
C VAL A 12 -0.85 5.77 -7.12
N SER A 13 -0.54 4.55 -7.55
CA SER A 13 -0.16 4.24 -8.93
C SER A 13 -1.29 3.59 -9.73
N ASN A 14 -2.27 3.00 -9.04
CA ASN A 14 -3.49 2.48 -9.67
C ASN A 14 -4.69 2.74 -8.77
N TYR A 15 -5.82 3.06 -9.38
CA TYR A 15 -7.08 3.28 -8.68
C TYR A 15 -8.22 2.72 -9.53
N ARG A 16 -8.93 1.73 -8.98
CA ARG A 16 -10.22 1.27 -9.53
C ARG A 16 -11.31 1.83 -8.63
N SER A 17 -12.16 2.67 -9.20
CA SER A 17 -13.37 3.13 -8.52
C SER A 17 -14.22 1.93 -8.11
N PRO A 18 -14.81 1.92 -6.89
CA PRO A 18 -15.74 0.88 -6.51
C PRO A 18 -16.92 0.83 -7.48
N GLN A 19 -17.43 -0.37 -7.76
CA GLN A 19 -18.62 -0.54 -8.60
C GLN A 19 -19.90 -0.21 -7.82
N CYS A 20 -19.94 -0.60 -6.55
CA CYS A 20 -21.07 -0.33 -5.66
C CYS A 20 -20.60 0.40 -4.40
N ILE A 21 -21.35 1.42 -4.00
CA ILE A 21 -21.16 2.16 -2.76
C ILE A 21 -22.47 2.12 -1.99
N ASN A 22 -22.50 1.35 -0.89
CA ASN A 22 -23.68 1.23 -0.04
C ASN A 22 -23.43 1.91 1.30
N ILE A 23 -24.33 2.80 1.70
CA ILE A 23 -24.29 3.50 2.99
C ILE A 23 -25.58 3.23 3.73
N PHE A 24 -25.51 2.56 4.89
CA PHE A 24 -26.71 2.18 5.63
C PHE A 24 -26.48 2.11 7.14
N PRO A 25 -27.53 2.37 7.95
CA PRO A 25 -27.45 2.22 9.40
C PRO A 25 -27.46 0.74 9.80
N VAL A 26 -26.68 0.39 10.82
CA VAL A 26 -26.68 -0.93 11.46
C VAL A 26 -26.85 -0.74 12.98
N PRO A 27 -27.80 -1.44 13.62
CA PRO A 27 -27.97 -1.38 15.07
C PRO A 27 -26.69 -1.79 15.83
N PRO A 28 -26.46 -1.28 17.04
CA PRO A 28 -27.30 -0.29 17.73
C PRO A 28 -27.02 1.17 17.31
N LYS A 29 -25.82 1.51 16.85
CA LYS A 29 -25.42 2.91 16.52
C LYS A 29 -24.27 2.97 15.50
N HIS A 30 -24.33 2.17 14.45
CA HIS A 30 -23.31 2.21 13.39
C HIS A 30 -23.92 2.73 12.09
N ILE A 31 -23.11 3.45 11.31
CA ILE A 31 -23.35 3.69 9.89
C ILE A 31 -22.21 2.96 9.19
N VAL A 32 -22.57 2.05 8.30
CA VAL A 32 -21.60 1.23 7.56
C VAL A 32 -21.46 1.81 6.15
N LEU A 33 -20.21 1.93 5.70
CA LEU A 33 -19.84 2.14 4.30
C LEU A 33 -19.35 0.80 3.75
N ASN A 34 -20.06 0.24 2.79
CA ASN A 34 -19.65 -0.95 2.07
C ASN A 34 -19.25 -0.56 0.64
N LEU A 35 -18.06 -0.99 0.23
CA LEU A 35 -17.50 -0.78 -1.10
C LEU A 35 -17.28 -2.15 -1.75
N GLU A 36 -17.71 -2.31 -3.00
CA GLU A 36 -17.49 -3.53 -3.77
C GLU A 36 -16.61 -3.23 -4.98
N ASP A 37 -15.68 -4.14 -5.27
CA ASP A 37 -14.74 -4.04 -6.38
C ASP A 37 -13.86 -2.78 -6.34
N PHE A 38 -13.32 -2.49 -5.16
CA PHE A 38 -12.43 -1.38 -4.90
C PHE A 38 -10.96 -1.81 -4.87
N ASP A 39 -10.15 -1.27 -5.79
CA ASP A 39 -8.72 -1.57 -5.83
C ASP A 39 -7.87 -0.32 -5.71
N ILE A 40 -6.82 -0.39 -4.89
CA ILE A 40 -5.77 0.63 -4.81
C ILE A 40 -4.41 -0.04 -5.03
N GLY A 41 -3.65 0.46 -6.00
CA GLY A 41 -2.23 0.19 -6.16
C GLY A 41 -1.39 1.34 -5.61
N VAL A 42 -0.38 1.01 -4.83
CA VAL A 42 0.60 1.97 -4.27
C VAL A 42 1.98 1.60 -4.75
N THR A 43 2.73 2.59 -5.21
CA THR A 43 4.12 2.43 -5.65
C THR A 43 5.03 3.40 -4.91
N GLY A 44 6.26 2.97 -4.65
CA GLY A 44 7.29 3.79 -4.02
C GLY A 44 8.68 3.35 -4.42
N ASN A 45 9.67 4.17 -4.11
CA ASN A 45 11.08 3.87 -4.32
C ASN A 45 11.64 3.22 -3.05
N LEU A 46 12.32 2.10 -3.21
CA LEU A 46 13.11 1.47 -2.16
C LEU A 46 14.52 2.05 -2.20
N ASP A 47 15.03 2.44 -1.04
CA ASP A 47 16.42 2.77 -0.83
C ASP A 47 16.92 2.13 0.47
N GLY A 48 18.20 1.82 0.57
CA GLY A 48 18.73 1.17 1.75
C GLY A 48 20.14 0.60 1.59
N ILE A 49 20.64 0.00 2.66
CA ILE A 49 21.96 -0.61 2.68
C ILE A 49 21.96 -1.88 3.51
N ALA A 50 22.44 -2.98 2.93
CA ALA A 50 22.70 -4.22 3.64
C ALA A 50 24.19 -4.29 4.02
N ARG A 51 24.50 -4.42 5.31
CA ARG A 51 25.86 -4.54 5.83
C ARG A 51 26.11 -5.98 6.27
N ILE A 52 26.67 -6.73 5.32
CA ILE A 52 27.22 -8.07 5.50
C ILE A 52 28.75 -7.98 5.62
N ILE A 53 29.53 -8.50 4.66
CA ILE A 53 30.99 -8.37 4.62
C ILE A 53 31.41 -7.06 3.92
N LEU A 54 30.77 -6.74 2.79
CA LEU A 54 30.86 -5.45 2.11
C LEU A 54 29.48 -4.80 2.10
N PRO A 55 29.35 -3.46 2.24
CA PRO A 55 28.07 -2.79 2.14
C PRO A 55 27.50 -2.92 0.72
N ILE A 56 26.25 -3.37 0.61
CA ILE A 56 25.52 -3.48 -0.65
C ILE A 56 24.39 -2.45 -0.63
N GLN A 57 24.40 -1.54 -1.60
CA GLN A 57 23.30 -0.60 -1.81
C GLN A 57 22.06 -1.37 -2.29
N LEU A 58 20.93 -1.10 -1.66
CA LEU A 58 19.62 -1.57 -2.10
C LEU A 58 18.90 -0.40 -2.76
N SER A 59 18.46 -0.58 -4.00
CA SER A 59 17.62 0.40 -4.68
C SER A 59 16.61 -0.31 -5.56
N GLY A 60 15.42 0.26 -5.72
CA GLY A 60 14.41 -0.31 -6.58
C GLY A 60 13.05 0.38 -6.48
N ILE A 61 12.04 -0.25 -7.07
CA ILE A 61 10.65 0.17 -7.02
C ILE A 61 9.87 -0.93 -6.28
N VAL A 62 9.06 -0.53 -5.32
CA VAL A 62 8.15 -1.42 -4.59
C VAL A 62 6.72 -1.16 -5.02
N HIS A 63 5.94 -2.24 -5.11
CA HIS A 63 4.54 -2.21 -5.49
C HIS A 63 3.72 -2.96 -4.42
N ALA A 64 2.63 -2.35 -3.98
CA ALA A 64 1.65 -2.97 -3.10
C ALA A 64 0.25 -2.75 -3.68
N ASN A 65 -0.51 -3.83 -3.86
CA ASN A 65 -1.88 -3.76 -4.35
C ASN A 65 -2.84 -4.24 -3.27
N PHE A 66 -3.90 -3.46 -3.04
CA PHE A 66 -4.97 -3.75 -2.11
C PHE A 66 -6.23 -3.97 -2.94
N TYR A 67 -6.77 -5.18 -2.89
CA TYR A 67 -7.97 -5.59 -3.62
C TYR A 67 -9.09 -5.87 -2.60
N HIS A 68 -10.30 -5.34 -2.83
CA HIS A 68 -11.50 -5.60 -2.01
C HIS A 68 -12.78 -5.63 -2.86
#